data_AF-A0A8B9V571-F1
#
_entry.id   AF-A0A8B9V571-F1
#
_cell.length_a   1.000
_cell.length_b   1.000
_cell.length_c   1.000
_cell.angle_alpha   90.00
_cell.angle_beta   90.00
_cell.angle_gamma   90.00
#
_symmetry.space_group_name_H-M   'P 1'
#
loop_
_entity.id
_entity.type
_entity.pdbx_description
1 polymer ?
#
loop_
_entity_poly.entity_id
_entity_poly.type
_entity_poly.pdbx_seq_one_letter_code
_entity_poly.pdbx_strand_id
1 'polypeptide(L)'
;MAIPVLWEFLEKYPSPEVARTADWKEMAELLKPLGLYALRAKTIIKFSDEYLTKQWKYPIELHGIGKYGNDSYRIFCVNEWKEVHLHWALLWGSCCWGC
;
A
#
# COMPACT_ATOMS: atom_id res chain seq x y z
N MET A 1 1.71 -1.14 16.43
CA MET A 1 2.84 -1.26 15.48
C MET A 1 2.37 -2.11 14.31
N ALA A 2 2.53 -1.66 13.05
CA ALA A 2 1.94 -2.36 11.88
C ALA A 2 2.87 -3.34 11.17
N ILE A 3 4.19 -3.19 11.33
CA ILE A 3 5.21 -3.97 10.60
C ILE A 3 5.15 -5.48 10.86
N PRO A 4 4.97 -5.98 12.11
CA PRO A 4 4.88 -7.42 12.34
C PRO A 4 3.74 -8.09 11.57
N VAL A 5 2.54 -7.48 11.60
CA VAL A 5 1.36 -7.97 10.89
C VAL A 5 1.54 -7.87 9.37
N LEU A 6 2.34 -6.92 8.89
CA LEU A 6 2.68 -6.83 7.46
C LEU A 6 3.46 -8.06 6.98
N TRP A 7 4.40 -8.55 7.78
CA TRP A 7 5.18 -9.75 7.40
C TRP A 7 4.28 -10.99 7.33
N GLU A 8 3.46 -11.21 8.35
CA GLU A 8 2.46 -12.29 8.34
C GLU A 8 1.49 -12.18 7.16
N PHE A 9 1.09 -10.96 6.82
CA PHE A 9 0.25 -10.69 5.66
C PHE A 9 0.95 -11.08 4.35
N LEU A 10 2.20 -10.69 4.15
CA LEU A 10 2.96 -11.00 2.93
C LEU A 10 3.31 -12.48 2.81
N GLU A 11 3.48 -13.19 3.93
CA GLU A 11 3.61 -14.65 3.92
C GLU A 11 2.32 -15.34 3.48
N LYS A 12 1.15 -14.90 3.97
CA LYS A 12 -0.15 -15.47 3.61
C LYS A 12 -0.61 -15.07 2.19
N TYR A 13 -0.32 -13.84 1.77
CA TYR A 13 -0.73 -13.26 0.50
C TYR A 13 0.50 -12.71 -0.26
N PRO A 14 1.33 -13.58 -0.86
CA PRO A 14 2.64 -13.21 -1.40
C PRO A 14 2.59 -12.40 -2.69
N SER A 15 1.42 -12.29 -3.33
CA SER A 15 1.26 -11.58 -4.60
C SER A 15 -0.13 -10.96 -4.73
N PRO A 16 -0.29 -9.93 -5.58
CA PRO A 16 -1.59 -9.31 -5.84
C PRO A 16 -2.60 -10.30 -6.45
N GLU A 17 -2.14 -11.31 -7.19
CA GLU A 17 -2.99 -12.39 -7.74
C GLU A 17 -3.63 -13.23 -6.63
N VAL A 18 -2.89 -13.51 -5.55
CA VAL A 18 -3.43 -14.23 -4.39
C VAL A 18 -4.34 -13.31 -3.57
N ALA A 19 -3.91 -12.07 -3.35
CA ALA A 19 -4.63 -11.10 -2.54
C ALA A 19 -6.00 -10.73 -3.14
N ARG A 20 -6.12 -10.59 -4.46
CA ARG A 20 -7.41 -10.25 -5.13
C ARG A 20 -8.47 -11.35 -4.98
N THR A 21 -8.06 -12.61 -4.80
CA THR A 21 -8.98 -13.76 -4.65
C THR A 21 -9.27 -14.12 -3.19
N ALA A 22 -8.67 -13.40 -2.23
CA ALA A 22 -8.81 -13.70 -0.81
C ALA A 22 -10.21 -13.38 -0.26
N ASP A 23 -10.64 -14.11 0.77
CA ASP A 23 -11.81 -13.70 1.56
C ASP A 23 -11.45 -12.51 2.46
N TRP A 24 -12.19 -11.41 2.30
CA TRP A 24 -12.02 -10.21 3.10
C TRP A 24 -12.24 -10.47 4.60
N LYS A 25 -13.06 -11.47 4.98
CA LYS A 25 -13.27 -11.80 6.39
C LYS A 25 -12.02 -12.41 7.03
N GLU A 26 -11.36 -13.34 6.33
CA GLU A 26 -10.11 -13.92 6.82
C GLU A 26 -8.99 -12.88 6.89
N MET A 27 -8.88 -12.03 5.86
CA MET A 27 -7.91 -10.94 5.86
C MET A 27 -8.20 -9.93 6.98
N ALA A 28 -9.48 -9.65 7.26
CA ALA A 28 -9.89 -8.77 8.34
C ALA A 28 -9.50 -9.30 9.72
N GLU A 29 -9.56 -10.62 9.96
CA GLU A 29 -9.11 -11.20 11.22
C GLU A 29 -7.60 -11.00 11.44
N LEU A 30 -6.78 -11.13 10.39
CA LEU A 30 -5.35 -10.83 10.46
C LEU A 30 -5.08 -9.35 10.75
N LEU A 31 -5.87 -8.45 10.16
CA LEU A 31 -5.70 -7.00 10.30
C LEU A 31 -6.34 -6.42 11.58
N LYS A 32 -7.07 -7.23 12.34
CA LYS A 32 -7.82 -6.84 13.55
C LYS A 32 -7.03 -5.98 14.55
N PRO A 33 -5.78 -6.31 14.93
CA PRO A 33 -5.01 -5.50 15.88
C PRO A 33 -4.62 -4.11 15.35
N LEU A 34 -4.72 -3.87 14.04
CA LEU A 34 -4.35 -2.59 13.42
C LEU A 34 -5.51 -1.58 13.36
N GLY A 35 -6.73 -2.01 13.68
CA GLY A 35 -7.94 -1.21 13.54
C GLY A 35 -8.37 -1.03 12.08
N LEU A 36 -9.62 -0.58 11.88
CA LEU A 36 -10.24 -0.41 10.55
C LEU A 36 -10.16 -1.67 9.66
N TYR A 37 -10.07 -2.85 10.28
CA TYR A 37 -9.70 -4.11 9.65
C TYR A 37 -10.63 -4.50 8.49
N ALA A 38 -11.95 -4.33 8.65
CA ALA A 38 -12.92 -4.66 7.61
C ALA A 38 -12.81 -3.71 6.39
N LEU A 39 -12.55 -2.42 6.64
CA LEU A 39 -12.33 -1.44 5.58
C LEU A 39 -11.03 -1.76 4.85
N ARG A 40 -9.92 -1.95 5.59
CA ARG A 40 -8.60 -2.24 5.02
C ARG A 40 -8.60 -3.55 4.22
N ALA A 41 -9.22 -4.61 4.72
CA ALA A 41 -9.30 -5.88 4.00
C ALA A 41 -9.98 -5.73 2.63
N LYS A 42 -11.14 -5.07 2.60
CA LYS A 42 -11.86 -4.80 1.35
C LYS A 42 -11.07 -3.90 0.42
N THR A 43 -10.41 -2.87 0.96
CA THR A 43 -9.56 -1.98 0.19
C THR A 43 -8.38 -2.72 -0.44
N ILE A 44 -7.69 -3.59 0.31
CA ILE A 44 -6.54 -4.35 -0.19
C ILE A 44 -6.93 -5.30 -1.32
N ILE A 45 -8.05 -6.02 -1.17
CA ILE A 45 -8.54 -6.94 -2.21
C ILE A 45 -8.85 -6.16 -3.49
N LYS A 46 -9.61 -5.06 -3.37
CA LYS A 46 -9.97 -4.23 -4.52
C LYS A 46 -8.76 -3.53 -5.15
N PHE A 47 -7.84 -3.02 -4.32
CA PHE A 47 -6.57 -2.46 -4.77
C PHE A 47 -5.78 -3.49 -5.59
N SER A 48 -5.66 -4.73 -5.09
CA SER A 48 -4.89 -5.79 -5.75
C SER A 48 -5.50 -6.19 -7.10
N ASP A 49 -6.84 -6.19 -7.20
CA ASP A 49 -7.55 -6.45 -8.45
C ASP A 49 -7.34 -5.30 -9.45
N GLU A 50 -7.51 -4.04 -9.03
CA GLU A 50 -7.29 -2.87 -9.89
C GLU A 50 -5.81 -2.76 -10.32
N TYR A 51 -4.87 -3.11 -9.44
CA TYR A 51 -3.44 -3.10 -9.73
C TYR A 51 -3.08 -3.97 -10.94
N LEU A 52 -3.76 -5.11 -11.10
CA LEU A 52 -3.52 -6.07 -12.19
C LEU A 52 -4.37 -5.82 -13.43
N THR A 53 -5.58 -5.28 -13.28
CA THR A 53 -6.58 -5.21 -14.36
C THR A 53 -6.70 -3.84 -15.00
N LYS A 54 -6.40 -2.76 -14.26
CA LYS A 54 -6.47 -1.39 -14.77
C LYS A 54 -5.16 -1.02 -15.46
N GLN A 55 -5.23 -0.24 -16.53
CA GLN A 55 -4.06 0.50 -17.02
C GLN A 55 -3.92 1.77 -16.19
N TRP A 56 -2.84 1.86 -15.42
CA TRP A 56 -2.53 3.00 -14.56
C TRP A 56 -1.07 3.40 -14.78
N LYS A 57 -0.78 4.70 -14.61
CA LYS A 57 0.60 5.22 -14.66
C LYS A 57 1.12 5.49 -13.25
N TYR A 58 0.28 6.03 -12.37
CA TYR A 58 0.61 6.29 -10.98
C TYR A 58 -0.38 5.60 -10.04
N PRO A 59 0.06 5.07 -8.89
CA PRO A 59 -0.81 4.26 -8.06
C PRO A 59 -1.91 5.08 -7.37
N ILE A 60 -1.85 6.42 -7.35
CA ILE A 60 -2.97 7.27 -6.89
C ILE A 60 -4.27 7.04 -7.68
N GLU A 61 -4.16 6.48 -8.88
CA GLU A 61 -5.31 6.11 -9.71
C GLU A 61 -6.01 4.83 -9.21
N LEU A 62 -5.39 4.09 -8.29
CA LEU A 62 -5.87 2.83 -7.74
C LEU A 62 -6.63 3.06 -6.44
N HIS A 63 -7.68 2.27 -6.24
CA HIS A 63 -8.48 2.33 -5.02
C HIS A 63 -7.62 2.14 -3.77
N GLY A 64 -7.79 3.02 -2.78
CA GLY A 64 -7.09 2.93 -1.49
C GLY A 64 -5.74 3.64 -1.43
N ILE A 65 -5.21 4.12 -2.56
CA ILE A 65 -3.95 4.87 -2.59
C ILE A 65 -4.22 6.36 -2.67
N GLY A 66 -3.81 7.09 -1.63
CA GLY A 66 -3.83 8.56 -1.61
C GLY A 66 -2.44 9.16 -1.88
N LYS A 67 -2.32 10.48 -1.64
CA LYS A 67 -1.06 11.24 -1.81
C LYS A 67 0.13 10.56 -1.14
N TYR A 68 -0.02 10.09 0.10
CA TYR A 68 1.07 9.43 0.84
C TYR A 68 1.61 8.18 0.13
N GLY A 69 0.73 7.28 -0.32
CA GLY A 69 1.16 6.06 -1.03
C GLY A 69 1.75 6.39 -2.40
N ASN A 70 1.19 7.39 -3.09
CA ASN A 70 1.71 7.84 -4.38
C ASN A 70 3.09 8.48 -4.27
N ASP A 71 3.29 9.39 -3.32
CA ASP A 71 4.58 10.02 -3.05
C ASP A 71 5.63 8.94 -2.69
N SER A 72 5.23 7.94 -1.89
CA SER A 72 6.10 6.80 -1.56
C SER A 72 6.53 6.05 -2.82
N TYR A 73 5.60 5.75 -3.73
CA TYR A 73 5.92 5.10 -5.01
C TYR A 73 6.85 5.96 -5.87
N ARG A 74 6.59 7.26 -5.97
CA ARG A 74 7.42 8.21 -6.74
C ARG A 74 8.86 8.26 -6.22
N ILE A 75 9.04 8.25 -4.90
CA ILE A 75 10.35 8.27 -4.26
C ILE A 75 11.08 6.93 -4.42
N PHE A 76 10.43 5.83 -4.05
CA PHE A 76 11.11 4.54 -3.87
C PHE A 76 11.06 3.62 -5.09
N CYS A 77 10.08 3.77 -5.99
CA CYS A 77 9.89 2.84 -7.10
C CYS A 77 10.28 3.43 -8.46
N VAL A 78 10.13 4.75 -8.68
CA VAL A 78 10.37 5.39 -10.00
C VAL A 78 11.43 6.50 -9.97
N ASN A 79 12.15 6.68 -8.86
CA ASN A 79 13.25 7.65 -8.69
C ASN A 79 12.89 9.12 -9.00
N GLU A 80 11.61 9.48 -8.87
CA GLU A 80 11.09 10.86 -9.05
C GLU A 80 11.18 11.68 -7.75
N TRP A 81 12.05 11.30 -6.81
CA TRP A 81 12.09 11.86 -5.44
C TRP A 81 12.28 13.39 -5.40
N LYS A 82 13.00 13.97 -6.36
CA LYS A 82 13.23 15.43 -6.48
C LYS A 82 11.96 16.22 -6.82
N GLU A 83 10.97 15.56 -7.43
CA GLU A 83 9.73 16.18 -7.90
C GLU A 83 8.57 15.99 -6.90
N VAL A 84 8.83 15.37 -5.75
CA VAL A 84 7.82 15.11 -4.74
C VAL A 84 7.89 16.20 -3.67
N HIS A 85 6.89 17.09 -3.67
CA HIS A 85 6.69 18.02 -2.55
C HIS A 85 6.07 17.28 -1.36
N LEU A 86 6.96 16.87 -0.46
CA LEU A 86 6.63 16.17 0.77
C LEU A 86 6.10 17.14 1.82
N HIS A 87 4.80 17.03 2.12
CA HIS A 87 4.18 17.65 3.31
C HIS A 87 4.25 16.68 4.52
N TRP A 88 4.49 15.39 4.30
CA TRP A 88 4.38 14.36 5.34
C TRP A 88 5.74 14.07 5.98
N ALA A 89 5.85 14.31 7.30
CA ALA A 89 7.09 14.24 8.06
C ALA A 89 7.85 12.90 7.97
N LEU A 90 7.15 11.77 7.78
CA LEU A 90 7.76 10.44 7.73
C LEU A 90 8.59 10.20 6.46
N LEU A 91 8.13 10.67 5.31
CA LEU A 91 8.84 10.51 4.03
C LEU A 91 9.97 11.53 3.87
N TRP A 92 9.90 12.65 4.60
CA TRP A 92 10.95 13.67 4.60
C TRP A 92 12.29 13.12 5.08
N GLY A 93 12.28 12.33 6.16
CA GLY A 93 13.49 11.69 6.68
C GLY A 93 14.17 10.77 5.66
N SER A 94 13.41 9.98 4.91
CA SER A 94 13.98 9.08 3.90
C SER A 94 14.48 9.82 2.65
N CYS A 95 13.86 10.93 2.27
CA CYS A 95 14.26 11.72 1.11
C CYS A 95 15.50 12.60 1.39
N CYS A 96 15.59 13.19 2.59
CA CYS A 96 16.69 14.12 2.91
C CYS A 96 18.03 13.44 3.21
N TRP A 97 18.07 12.14 3.54
CA TRP A 97 19.31 11.39 3.75
C TRP A 97 19.98 10.93 2.45
N GLY A 98 19.31 11.11 1.30
CA GLY A 98 19.86 10.84 -0.04
C GLY A 98 20.48 12.06 -0.74
N CYS A 99 20.61 13.20 -0.05
CA CYS A 99 21.31 14.41 -0.50
C CYS A 99 22.63 14.60 0.24
#